data_AF-Q702C5-F1
#
_entry.id   AF-Q702C5-F1
#
_cell.length_a   1.000
_cell.length_b   1.000
_cell.length_c   1.000
_cell.angle_alpha   90.00
_cell.angle_beta   90.00
_cell.angle_gamma   90.00
#
_symmetry.space_group_name_H-M   'P 1'
#
loop_
_entity.id
_entity.type
_entity.pdbx_description
1 polymer ?
#
loop_
_entity_poly.entity_id
_entity_poly.type
_entity_poly.pdbx_seq_one_letter_code
_entity_poly.pdbx_strand_id
1 'polypeptide(L)'
;MQNMLSTVHQDEEKKVSDVLSSISDIKSLQLLRAISLLNADSDILMSELKLTPKGFYTRMNRLLKVGVIERRNARYYLTSFGKIVLHAQHTIDSALLSYWKLRALDSFVATNGLPVEEFNKLTETLIEDKELRSIIRQHKD
;
A
#
# COMPACT_ATOMS: atom_id res chain seq x y z
N MET A 1 -16.43 -43.74 -1.36
CA MET A 1 -15.27 -42.89 -1.02
C MET A 1 -15.70 -41.43 -1.16
N GLN A 2 -15.74 -40.73 -0.02
CA GLN A 2 -16.28 -39.38 0.15
C GLN A 2 -15.41 -38.28 -0.49
N ASN A 3 -16.09 -37.34 -1.16
CA ASN A 3 -15.85 -35.90 -1.25
C ASN A 3 -14.40 -35.39 -1.41
N MET A 4 -13.95 -35.29 -2.65
CA MET A 4 -13.05 -34.22 -3.11
C MET A 4 -13.85 -33.35 -4.08
N LEU A 5 -14.49 -32.28 -3.60
CA LEU A 5 -14.95 -31.10 -4.37
C LEU A 5 -15.84 -30.27 -3.45
N SER A 6 -15.24 -29.31 -2.73
CA SER A 6 -15.81 -27.98 -2.43
C SER A 6 -15.07 -27.35 -1.24
N THR A 7 -13.88 -26.79 -1.48
CA THR A 7 -13.49 -25.57 -0.76
C THR A 7 -13.45 -24.46 -1.80
N VAL A 8 -14.61 -24.20 -2.39
CA VAL A 8 -14.91 -22.86 -2.91
C VAL A 8 -14.92 -22.00 -1.65
N HIS A 9 -13.83 -21.29 -1.39
CA HIS A 9 -13.87 -20.19 -0.44
C HIS A 9 -14.98 -19.27 -0.94
N GLN A 10 -16.09 -19.19 -0.21
CA GLN A 10 -17.02 -18.09 -0.37
C GLN A 10 -16.18 -16.83 -0.18
N ASP A 11 -15.99 -16.08 -1.27
CA ASP A 11 -15.39 -14.75 -1.20
C ASP A 11 -16.34 -13.88 -0.38
N GLU A 12 -16.11 -13.83 0.94
CA GLU A 12 -16.65 -12.74 1.76
C GLU A 12 -16.26 -11.43 1.07
N GLU A 13 -17.23 -10.54 0.88
CA GLU A 13 -16.99 -9.23 0.30
C GLU A 13 -15.95 -8.48 1.14
N LYS A 14 -14.75 -8.34 0.59
CA LYS A 14 -13.63 -7.66 1.25
C LYS A 14 -13.87 -6.16 1.17
N LYS A 15 -13.83 -5.48 2.31
CA LYS A 15 -13.97 -4.02 2.35
C LYS A 15 -12.61 -3.36 2.23
N VAL A 16 -12.57 -2.15 1.67
CA VAL A 16 -11.36 -1.32 1.65
C VAL A 16 -10.79 -1.15 3.07
N SER A 17 -11.65 -1.02 4.09
CA SER A 17 -11.25 -0.94 5.50
C SER A 17 -10.46 -2.17 5.98
N ASP A 18 -10.79 -3.37 5.50
CA ASP A 18 -10.10 -4.60 5.90
C ASP A 18 -8.67 -4.58 5.37
N VAL A 19 -8.51 -4.18 4.11
CA VAL A 19 -7.20 -4.03 3.45
C VAL A 19 -6.37 -2.96 4.16
N LEU A 20 -6.91 -1.75 4.34
CA LEU A 20 -6.22 -0.65 5.00
C LEU A 20 -5.82 -1.01 6.43
N SER A 21 -6.72 -1.63 7.20
CA SER A 21 -6.39 -2.05 8.57
C SER A 21 -5.28 -3.11 8.60
N SER A 22 -5.23 -4.00 7.60
CA SER A 22 -4.23 -5.08 7.53
C SER A 22 -2.82 -4.56 7.32
N ILE A 23 -2.67 -3.35 6.76
CA ILE A 23 -1.38 -2.70 6.51
C ILE A 23 -1.12 -1.49 7.41
N SER A 24 -2.05 -1.08 8.28
CA SER A 24 -1.96 0.21 8.97
C SER A 24 -0.86 0.31 10.04
N ASP A 25 -0.29 -0.80 10.50
CA ASP A 25 0.78 -0.79 11.50
C ASP A 25 2.17 -0.90 10.87
N ILE A 26 3.16 -0.26 11.50
CA ILE A 26 4.55 -0.15 11.01
C ILE A 26 5.14 -1.52 10.63
N LYS A 27 4.85 -2.57 11.40
CA LYS A 27 5.39 -3.90 11.13
C LYS A 27 4.73 -4.58 9.94
N SER A 28 3.44 -4.34 9.70
CA SER A 28 2.75 -4.85 8.51
C SER A 28 3.23 -4.15 7.23
N LEU A 29 3.46 -2.82 7.29
CA LEU A 29 4.09 -2.07 6.20
C LEU A 29 5.50 -2.59 5.88
N GLN A 30 6.30 -2.87 6.90
CA GLN A 30 7.64 -3.44 6.75
C GLN A 30 7.61 -4.86 6.19
N LEU A 31 6.67 -5.71 6.64
CA LEU A 31 6.47 -7.05 6.10
C LEU A 31 6.15 -7.03 4.62
N LEU A 32 5.25 -6.14 4.19
CA LEU A 32 4.85 -6.05 2.79
C LEU A 32 6.02 -5.67 1.88
N ARG A 33 6.84 -4.69 2.31
CA ARG A 33 8.08 -4.31 1.62
C ARG A 33 9.12 -5.43 1.64
N ALA A 34 9.31 -6.10 2.78
CA ALA A 34 10.26 -7.20 2.89
C ALA A 34 9.89 -8.36 1.93
N ILE A 35 8.61 -8.70 1.81
CA ILE A 35 8.12 -9.72 0.88
C ILE A 35 8.35 -9.32 -0.59
N SER A 36 8.32 -8.02 -0.92
CA SER A 36 8.58 -7.57 -2.29
C SER A 36 10.05 -7.62 -2.69
N LEU A 37 10.96 -7.47 -1.72
CA LEU A 37 12.41 -7.44 -1.92
C LEU A 37 13.07 -8.80 -1.72
N LEU A 38 12.54 -9.60 -0.80
CA LEU A 38 13.14 -10.86 -0.36
C LEU A 38 12.33 -12.03 -0.89
N ASN A 39 13.02 -13.01 -1.47
CA ASN A 39 12.45 -14.34 -1.71
C ASN A 39 12.49 -15.16 -0.40
N ALA A 40 11.76 -14.68 0.61
CA ALA A 40 11.91 -15.09 2.01
C ALA A 40 10.80 -16.03 2.49
N ASP A 41 11.20 -16.96 3.36
CA ASP A 41 10.29 -17.74 4.19
C ASP A 41 9.97 -17.01 5.51
N SER A 42 9.23 -17.68 6.39
CA SER A 42 8.85 -17.11 7.69
C SER A 42 10.05 -16.73 8.55
N ASP A 43 11.13 -17.52 8.57
CA ASP A 43 12.24 -17.34 9.51
C ASP A 43 13.09 -16.13 9.11
N ILE A 44 13.31 -15.95 7.82
CA ILE A 44 13.98 -14.76 7.27
C ILE A 44 13.17 -13.50 7.59
N LEU A 45 11.85 -13.51 7.34
CA LEU A 45 11.00 -12.34 7.60
C LEU A 45 10.88 -12.00 9.10
N MET A 46 10.77 -13.02 9.95
CA MET A 46 10.68 -12.82 11.40
C MET A 46 11.98 -12.25 11.98
N SER A 47 13.13 -12.77 11.55
CA SER A 47 14.45 -12.32 12.02
C SER A 47 14.77 -10.90 11.57
N GLU A 48 14.60 -10.60 10.28
CA GLU A 48 14.85 -9.27 9.70
C GLU A 48 14.04 -8.17 10.40
N LEU A 49 12.77 -8.45 10.71
CA LEU A 49 11.86 -7.47 11.28
C LEU A 49 11.77 -7.54 12.81
N LYS A 50 12.54 -8.43 13.44
CA LYS A 50 12.55 -8.66 14.91
C LYS A 50 11.15 -8.90 15.47
N LEU A 51 10.38 -9.76 14.80
CA LEU A 51 9.01 -10.09 15.20
C LEU A 51 8.96 -11.32 16.10
N THR A 52 8.07 -11.30 17.09
CA THR A 52 7.70 -12.53 17.80
C THR A 52 6.88 -13.44 16.88
N PRO A 53 6.91 -14.76 17.07
CA PRO A 53 6.11 -15.68 16.26
C PRO A 53 4.62 -15.31 16.24
N LYS A 54 4.03 -14.99 17.41
CA LYS A 54 2.64 -14.53 17.51
C LYS A 54 2.39 -13.26 16.69
N GLY A 55 3.27 -12.27 16.81
CA GLY A 55 3.15 -11.00 16.09
C GLY A 55 3.24 -11.17 14.58
N PHE A 56 4.14 -12.05 14.12
CA PHE A 56 4.32 -12.43 12.73
C PHE A 56 3.08 -13.13 12.18
N TYR A 57 2.69 -14.28 12.75
CA TYR A 57 1.58 -15.07 12.22
C TYR A 57 0.26 -14.30 12.24
N THR A 58 0.03 -13.46 13.25
CA THR A 58 -1.16 -12.59 13.29
C THR A 58 -1.22 -11.66 12.07
N ARG A 59 -0.10 -11.04 11.68
CA ARG A 59 -0.04 -10.12 10.53
C ARG A 59 -0.12 -10.85 9.22
N MET A 60 0.65 -11.93 9.06
CA MET A 60 0.64 -12.75 7.86
C MET A 60 -0.76 -13.31 7.60
N ASN A 61 -1.46 -13.78 8.63
CA ASN A 61 -2.84 -14.27 8.48
C ASN A 61 -3.80 -13.17 8.02
N ARG A 62 -3.66 -11.93 8.53
CA ARG A 62 -4.47 -10.80 8.05
C ARG A 62 -4.20 -10.50 6.57
N LEU A 63 -2.93 -10.40 6.18
CA LEU A 63 -2.52 -10.13 4.79
C LEU A 63 -2.96 -11.25 3.82
N LEU A 64 -2.89 -12.51 4.25
CA LEU A 64 -3.40 -13.67 3.51
C LEU A 64 -4.93 -13.60 3.36
N LYS A 65 -5.66 -13.33 4.47
CA LYS A 65 -7.12 -13.27 4.47
C LYS A 65 -7.65 -12.21 3.50
N VAL A 66 -7.02 -11.04 3.45
CA VAL A 66 -7.40 -9.98 2.50
C VAL A 66 -6.85 -10.20 1.09
N GLY A 67 -6.01 -11.22 0.87
CA GLY A 67 -5.46 -11.57 -0.44
C GLY A 67 -4.37 -10.62 -0.95
N VAL A 68 -3.76 -9.83 -0.07
CA VAL A 68 -2.61 -8.97 -0.40
C VAL A 68 -1.38 -9.82 -0.68
N ILE A 69 -1.21 -10.90 0.07
CA ILE A 69 -0.13 -11.88 -0.14
C ILE A 69 -0.70 -13.27 -0.34
N GLU A 70 0.13 -14.14 -0.89
CA GLU A 70 -0.13 -15.57 -0.98
C GLU A 70 1.09 -16.35 -0.49
N ARG A 71 0.88 -17.62 -0.13
CA ARG A 71 1.95 -18.53 0.27
C ARG A 71 2.06 -19.68 -0.73
N ARG A 72 3.27 -19.91 -1.24
CA ARG A 72 3.58 -21.02 -2.16
C ARG A 72 4.88 -21.68 -1.71
N ASN A 73 4.89 -23.00 -1.56
CA ASN A 73 6.09 -23.76 -1.15
C ASN A 73 6.80 -23.15 0.07
N ALA A 74 6.05 -22.89 1.13
CA ALA A 74 6.48 -22.26 2.38
C ALA A 74 6.92 -20.79 2.31
N ARG A 75 7.02 -20.17 1.13
CA ARG A 75 7.42 -18.78 0.90
C ARG A 75 6.24 -17.86 0.61
N TYR A 76 6.43 -16.57 0.85
CA TYR A 76 5.40 -15.55 0.66
C TYR A 76 5.67 -14.70 -0.58
N TYR A 77 4.58 -14.33 -1.26
CA TYR A 77 4.63 -13.53 -2.47
C TYR A 77 3.52 -12.47 -2.46
N LEU A 78 3.77 -11.32 -3.09
CA LEU A 78 2.70 -10.38 -3.41
C LEU A 78 1.81 -10.95 -4.51
N THR A 79 0.49 -10.89 -4.29
CA THR A 79 -0.46 -11.09 -5.38
C THR A 79 -0.46 -9.87 -6.31
N SER A 80 -1.12 -9.96 -7.47
CA SER A 80 -1.30 -8.77 -8.33
C SER A 80 -2.03 -7.65 -7.59
N PHE A 81 -3.04 -7.98 -6.77
CA PHE A 81 -3.70 -7.03 -5.89
C PHE A 81 -2.72 -6.45 -4.85
N GLY A 82 -1.89 -7.29 -4.23
CA GLY A 82 -0.87 -6.85 -3.28
C GLY A 82 0.18 -5.90 -3.85
N LYS A 83 0.52 -6.05 -5.14
CA LYS A 83 1.40 -5.10 -5.83
C LYS A 83 0.76 -3.71 -5.93
N ILE A 84 -0.55 -3.64 -6.22
CA ILE A 84 -1.29 -2.37 -6.23
C ILE A 84 -1.33 -1.76 -4.82
N VAL A 85 -1.55 -2.58 -3.78
CA VAL A 85 -1.55 -2.11 -2.39
C VAL A 85 -0.17 -1.57 -1.98
N LEU A 86 0.91 -2.29 -2.30
CA LEU A 86 2.27 -1.83 -2.03
C LEU A 86 2.59 -0.53 -2.81
N HIS A 87 2.14 -0.45 -4.06
CA HIS A 87 2.29 0.76 -4.88
C HIS A 87 1.58 1.95 -4.23
N ALA A 88 0.32 1.80 -3.84
CA ALA A 88 -0.44 2.83 -3.13
C ALA A 88 0.25 3.26 -1.82
N GLN A 89 0.84 2.32 -1.08
CA GLN A 89 1.65 2.63 0.10
C GLN A 89 2.85 3.52 -0.27
N HIS A 90 3.61 3.17 -1.31
CA HIS A 90 4.73 3.99 -1.78
C HIS A 90 4.29 5.38 -2.26
N THR A 91 3.15 5.47 -2.94
CA THR A 91 2.58 6.77 -3.33
C THR A 91 2.27 7.63 -2.10
N ILE A 92 1.71 7.04 -1.03
CA ILE A 92 1.49 7.74 0.24
C ILE A 92 2.82 8.16 0.88
N ASP A 93 3.84 7.29 0.89
CA ASP A 93 5.17 7.64 1.39
C ASP A 93 5.77 8.84 0.64
N SER A 94 5.74 8.82 -0.71
CA SER A 94 6.19 9.93 -1.55
C SER A 94 5.42 11.23 -1.26
N ALA A 95 4.10 11.13 -1.06
CA ALA A 95 3.27 12.28 -0.71
C ALA A 95 3.64 12.85 0.66
N LEU A 96 3.93 12.00 1.66
CA LEU A 96 4.39 12.42 2.99
C LEU A 96 5.76 13.12 2.92
N LEU A 97 6.70 12.64 2.09
CA LEU A 97 7.98 13.32 1.86
C LEU A 97 7.79 14.70 1.21
N SER A 98 6.75 14.85 0.39
CA SER A 98 6.39 16.10 -0.27
C SER A 98 5.34 16.92 0.50
N TYR A 99 5.01 16.56 1.74
CA TYR A 99 3.82 17.05 2.44
C TYR A 99 3.74 18.58 2.53
N TRP A 100 4.86 19.25 2.84
CA TRP A 100 4.90 20.71 2.92
C TRP A 100 4.71 21.36 1.55
N LYS A 101 5.17 20.73 0.46
CA LYS A 101 4.99 21.19 -0.92
C LYS A 101 3.53 21.09 -1.34
N LEU A 102 2.88 19.98 -1.00
CA LEU A 102 1.44 19.78 -1.19
C LEU A 102 0.64 20.84 -0.44
N ARG A 103 0.95 21.07 0.84
CA ARG A 103 0.28 22.10 1.65
C ARG A 103 0.45 23.52 1.11
N ALA A 104 1.63 23.84 0.58
CA ALA A 104 1.88 25.12 -0.06
C ALA A 104 0.98 25.30 -1.29
N LEU A 105 0.87 24.25 -2.11
CA LEU A 105 0.00 24.24 -3.30
C LEU A 105 -1.46 24.55 -2.92
N ASP A 106 -1.99 23.88 -1.90
CA ASP A 106 -3.37 24.12 -1.41
C ASP A 106 -3.56 25.57 -0.92
N SER A 107 -2.55 26.11 -0.23
CA SER A 107 -2.60 27.48 0.29
C SER A 107 -2.70 28.50 -0.83
N PHE A 108 -1.96 28.31 -1.92
CA PHE A 108 -2.00 29.20 -3.09
C PHE A 108 -3.34 29.12 -3.83
N VAL A 109 -3.94 27.92 -3.93
CA VAL A 109 -5.27 27.76 -4.52
C VAL A 109 -6.33 28.49 -3.70
N ALA A 110 -6.31 28.29 -2.38
CA ALA A 110 -7.30 28.86 -1.47
C ALA A 110 -7.27 30.40 -1.42
N THR A 111 -6.09 31.02 -1.58
CA THR A 111 -5.96 32.49 -1.50
C THR A 111 -6.17 33.19 -2.84
N ASN A 112 -5.81 32.57 -3.96
CA ASN A 112 -5.63 33.31 -5.22
C ASN A 112 -6.54 32.88 -6.37
N GLY A 113 -7.35 31.82 -6.24
CA GLY A 113 -8.20 31.36 -7.35
C GLY A 113 -7.39 31.12 -8.64
N LEU A 114 -6.23 30.48 -8.50
CA LEU A 114 -5.23 30.35 -9.56
C LEU A 114 -5.83 29.75 -10.85
N PRO A 115 -5.62 30.39 -12.01
CA PRO A 115 -5.93 29.78 -13.30
C PRO A 115 -5.28 28.41 -13.45
N VAL A 116 -5.95 27.50 -14.18
CA VAL A 116 -5.50 26.11 -14.36
C VAL A 116 -4.06 26.02 -14.84
N GLU A 117 -3.66 26.91 -15.74
CA GLU A 117 -2.30 26.95 -16.31
C GLU A 117 -1.23 27.31 -15.27
N GLU A 118 -1.49 28.32 -14.43
CA GLU A 118 -0.58 28.74 -13.36
C GLU A 118 -0.49 27.68 -12.27
N PHE A 119 -1.62 27.06 -11.91
CA PHE A 119 -1.63 25.91 -11.00
C PHE A 119 -0.79 24.74 -11.54
N ASN A 120 -0.92 24.44 -12.84
CA ASN A 120 -0.16 23.37 -13.49
C ASN A 120 1.35 23.65 -13.49
N LYS A 121 1.77 24.90 -13.78
CA LYS A 121 3.18 25.30 -13.72
C LYS A 121 3.73 25.19 -12.29
N LEU A 122 2.98 25.67 -11.30
CA LEU A 122 3.36 25.60 -9.90
C LEU A 122 3.51 24.13 -9.44
N THR A 123 2.57 23.28 -9.85
CA THR A 123 2.61 21.84 -9.60
C THR A 123 3.84 21.17 -10.23
N GLU A 124 4.18 21.49 -11.48
CA GLU A 124 5.42 20.99 -12.13
C GLU A 124 6.68 21.43 -11.39
N THR A 125 6.68 22.64 -10.84
CA THR A 125 7.85 23.24 -10.18
C THR A 125 8.07 22.67 -8.78
N LEU A 126 6.99 22.51 -8.01
CA LEU A 126 7.09 22.06 -6.62
C LEU A 126 7.20 20.54 -6.50
N ILE A 127 6.44 19.80 -7.30
CA ILE A 127 6.32 18.35 -7.14
C ILE A 127 7.14 17.65 -8.23
N GLU A 128 8.22 17.00 -7.81
CA GLU A 128 9.11 16.25 -8.70
C GLU A 128 8.50 14.92 -9.14
N ASP A 129 7.73 14.29 -8.25
CA ASP A 129 7.10 13.00 -8.49
C ASP A 129 5.98 13.13 -9.53
N LYS A 130 6.18 12.50 -10.69
CA LYS A 130 5.24 12.55 -11.82
C LYS A 130 3.89 11.92 -11.50
N GLU A 131 3.87 10.88 -10.68
CA GLU A 131 2.63 10.20 -10.29
C GLU A 131 1.81 11.11 -9.37
N LEU A 132 2.44 11.69 -8.35
CA LEU A 132 1.76 12.64 -7.45
C LEU A 132 1.14 13.81 -8.23
N ARG A 133 1.88 14.36 -9.21
CA ARG A 133 1.34 15.42 -10.08
C ARG A 133 0.12 14.98 -10.87
N SER A 134 0.12 13.74 -11.36
CA SER A 134 -1.02 13.19 -12.09
C SER A 134 -2.25 13.08 -11.18
N ILE A 135 -2.08 12.56 -9.96
CA ILE A 135 -3.16 12.42 -8.97
C ILE A 135 -3.76 13.79 -8.62
N ILE A 136 -2.91 14.78 -8.32
CA ILE A 136 -3.36 16.15 -7.97
C ILE A 136 -4.18 16.77 -9.11
N ARG A 137 -3.79 16.56 -10.36
CA ARG A 137 -4.49 17.11 -11.53
C ARG A 137 -5.83 16.44 -11.83
N GLN A 138 -5.96 15.15 -11.52
CA GLN A 138 -7.17 14.37 -11.79
C GLN A 138 -8.32 14.70 -10.82
N HIS A 139 -7.99 15.11 -9.61
CA HIS A 139 -8.96 15.39 -8.55
C HIS A 139 -9.08 16.89 -8.25
N LYS A 140 -9.07 17.72 -9.29
CA LYS A 140 -9.32 19.16 -9.13
C LYS A 140 -10.81 19.39 -8.85
N ASP A 141 -11.10 20.07 -7.73
CA ASP A 141 -12.44 20.60 -7.39
C ASP A 141 -12.86 21.77 -8.30
#